data_AF-A0A9Q1FF39-F1
#
_entry.id   AF-A0A9Q1FF39-F1
#
_cell.length_a   1.000
_cell.length_b   1.000
_cell.length_c   1.000
_cell.angle_alpha   90.00
_cell.angle_beta   90.00
_cell.angle_gamma   90.00
#
_symmetry.space_group_name_H-M   'P 1'
#
loop_
_entity.id
_entity.type
_entity.pdbx_description
1 polymer ?
#
loop_
_entity_poly.entity_id
_entity_poly.type
_entity_poly.pdbx_seq_one_letter_code
_entity_poly.pdbx_strand_id
1 'polypeptide(L)'
;MFDGFLTGLPGAFQAALHGVLIADDFTQAIRDTMHCGGCTCSRSSFIGACLGAQIGLQGIPNSWKSKTHKYQSLLELAKKVTSSHHA
;
A
#
# COMPACT_ATOMS: atom_id res chain seq x y z
N MET A 1 -7.39 -8.26 25.02
CA MET A 1 -7.26 -6.79 25.07
C MET A 1 -5.91 -6.38 24.47
N PHE A 2 -5.67 -6.64 23.17
CA PHE A 2 -4.38 -6.38 22.50
C PHE A 2 -4.50 -5.59 21.17
N ASP A 3 -5.71 -5.24 20.73
CA ASP A 3 -5.93 -4.53 19.46
C ASP A 3 -5.68 -3.01 19.51
N GLY A 4 -5.47 -2.44 20.70
CA GLY A 4 -5.36 -0.98 20.88
C GLY A 4 -3.97 -0.38 20.68
N PHE A 5 -2.89 -1.17 20.74
CA PHE A 5 -1.53 -0.63 20.74
C PHE A 5 -0.91 -0.48 19.34
N LEU A 6 -1.35 -1.30 18.36
CA LEU A 6 -0.82 -1.27 16.99
C LEU A 6 -1.63 -0.40 16.03
N THR A 7 -2.76 0.15 16.48
CA THR A 7 -3.71 0.96 15.70
C THR A 7 -3.58 2.47 15.95
N GLY A 8 -2.83 2.87 16.98
CA GLY A 8 -2.51 4.28 17.25
C GLY A 8 -1.29 4.77 16.46
N LEU A 9 -1.38 5.96 15.87
CA LEU A 9 -0.18 6.73 15.57
C LEU A 9 0.54 7.00 16.90
N PRO A 10 1.87 6.78 17.02
CA PRO A 10 2.86 6.72 15.93
C PRO A 10 3.28 5.31 15.45
N GLY A 11 2.91 4.23 16.15
CA GLY A 11 3.46 2.89 15.88
C GLY A 11 3.11 2.32 14.51
N ALA A 12 1.85 2.51 14.06
CA ALA A 12 1.41 2.06 12.74
C ALA A 12 2.16 2.76 11.58
N PHE A 13 2.46 4.05 11.75
CA PHE A 13 3.19 4.84 10.76
C PHE A 13 4.68 4.46 10.71
N GLN A 14 5.32 4.27 11.86
CA GLN A 14 6.73 3.86 11.91
C GLN A 14 6.96 2.47 11.31
N ALA A 15 6.09 1.50 11.61
CA ALA A 15 6.15 0.16 11.00
C ALA A 15 5.98 0.22 9.48
N ALA A 16 5.07 1.07 9.01
CA ALA A 16 4.83 1.25 7.59
C ALA A 16 5.99 1.97 6.89
N LEU A 17 6.59 2.98 7.52
CA LEU A 17 7.78 3.68 7.03
C LEU A 17 9.00 2.76 6.94
N HIS A 18 9.22 1.90 7.95
CA HIS A 18 10.27 0.89 7.90
C HIS A 18 10.07 -0.06 6.70
N GLY A 19 8.84 -0.54 6.48
CA GLY A 19 8.51 -1.35 5.31
C GLY A 19 8.77 -0.63 3.98
N VAL A 20 8.52 0.68 3.93
CA VAL A 20 8.79 1.51 2.74
C VAL A 20 10.29 1.68 2.46
N LEU A 21 11.12 1.77 3.51
CA LEU A 21 12.57 2.03 3.37
C LEU A 21 13.40 0.78 3.09
N ILE A 22 12.93 -0.40 3.51
CA ILE A 22 13.68 -1.65 3.44
C ILE A 22 13.19 -2.58 2.32
N ALA A 23 11.97 -2.38 1.82
CA ALA A 23 11.43 -3.26 0.80
C ALA A 23 11.99 -2.96 -0.60
N ASP A 24 12.78 -3.88 -1.12
CA ASP A 24 13.20 -3.88 -2.53
C ASP A 24 12.10 -4.36 -3.48
N ASP A 25 11.14 -5.15 -2.98
CA ASP A 25 10.05 -5.73 -3.75
C ASP A 25 8.67 -5.44 -3.14
N PHE A 26 7.79 -4.87 -3.97
CA PHE A 26 6.42 -4.52 -3.60
C PHE A 26 5.60 -5.72 -3.11
N THR A 27 5.72 -6.86 -3.79
CA THR A 27 4.94 -8.05 -3.50
C THR A 27 5.36 -8.62 -2.14
N GLN A 28 6.67 -8.68 -1.91
CA GLN A 28 7.26 -9.16 -0.67
C GLN A 28 6.82 -8.28 0.52
N ALA A 29 6.92 -6.96 0.39
CA ALA A 29 6.51 -6.01 1.44
C ALA A 29 5.06 -6.20 1.89
N ILE A 30 4.15 -6.36 0.94
CA ILE A 30 2.72 -6.53 1.21
C ILE A 30 2.47 -7.92 1.83
N ARG A 31 3.17 -8.96 1.37
CA ARG A 31 3.07 -10.31 1.96
C ARG A 31 3.57 -10.35 3.39
N ASP A 32 4.72 -9.75 3.67
CA ASP A 32 5.28 -9.70 5.02
C ASP A 32 4.35 -8.94 5.97
N THR A 33 3.76 -7.84 5.50
CA THR A 33 2.75 -7.09 6.26
C THR A 33 1.52 -7.94 6.61
N MET A 34 1.09 -8.82 5.70
CA MET A 34 0.00 -9.77 5.94
C MET A 34 0.40 -10.87 6.91
N HIS A 35 1.62 -11.42 6.78
CA HIS A 35 2.14 -12.47 7.65
C HIS A 35 2.29 -12.00 9.11
N CYS A 36 2.60 -10.72 9.35
CA CYS A 36 2.70 -10.15 10.69
C CYS A 36 1.35 -10.01 11.44
N GLY A 37 0.20 -10.30 10.81
CA GLY A 37 -1.11 -10.28 11.47
C GLY A 37 -1.59 -8.91 11.97
N GLY A 38 -2.66 -8.85 12.77
CA GLY A 38 -3.25 -7.60 13.26
C GLY A 38 -3.98 -6.80 12.17
N CYS A 39 -3.89 -5.47 12.18
CA CYS A 39 -4.54 -4.59 11.19
C CYS A 39 -3.79 -4.57 9.84
N THR A 40 -3.76 -5.70 9.16
CA THR A 40 -3.06 -5.88 7.89
C THR A 40 -3.62 -4.97 6.79
N CYS A 41 -4.95 -4.76 6.74
CA CYS A 41 -5.59 -3.92 5.72
C CYS A 41 -5.06 -2.46 5.72
N SER A 42 -5.05 -1.79 6.87
CA SER A 42 -4.60 -0.40 6.96
C SER A 42 -3.11 -0.26 6.67
N ARG A 43 -2.28 -1.15 7.22
CA ARG A 43 -0.83 -1.15 6.99
C ARG A 43 -0.49 -1.43 5.53
N SER A 44 -1.09 -2.48 4.92
CA SER A 44 -0.87 -2.81 3.52
C SER A 44 -1.36 -1.72 2.58
N SER A 45 -2.44 -1.01 2.93
CA SER A 45 -2.91 0.13 2.13
C SER A 45 -1.90 1.28 2.12
N PHE A 46 -1.35 1.62 3.28
CA PHE A 46 -0.35 2.68 3.38
C PHE A 46 0.97 2.29 2.71
N ILE A 47 1.52 1.11 3.05
CA ILE A 47 2.76 0.59 2.45
C ILE A 47 2.61 0.47 0.93
N GLY A 48 1.48 -0.05 0.47
CA GLY A 48 1.17 -0.19 -0.95
C GLY A 48 1.05 1.16 -1.67
N ALA A 49 0.51 2.20 -1.03
CA ALA A 49 0.49 3.53 -1.61
C ALA A 49 1.90 4.12 -1.75
N CYS A 50 2.72 4.03 -0.71
CA CYS A 50 4.09 4.56 -0.72
C CYS A 50 5.01 3.81 -1.69
N LEU A 51 5.01 2.47 -1.67
CA LEU A 51 5.82 1.66 -2.58
C LEU A 51 5.28 1.74 -4.02
N GLY A 52 3.96 1.73 -4.19
CA GLY A 52 3.33 1.89 -5.50
C GLY A 52 3.66 3.22 -6.17
N ALA A 53 3.78 4.31 -5.40
CA ALA A 53 4.23 5.59 -5.90
C ALA A 53 5.71 5.58 -6.35
N GLN A 54 6.58 4.82 -5.67
CA GLN A 54 8.01 4.72 -6.00
C GLN A 54 8.28 3.86 -7.23
N ILE A 55 7.65 2.69 -7.32
CA ILE A 55 7.91 1.71 -8.41
C ILE A 55 7.07 1.97 -9.68
N GLY A 56 6.02 2.79 -9.56
CA GLY A 56 5.06 3.06 -10.62
C GLY A 56 4.06 1.92 -10.90
N LEU A 57 3.12 2.15 -11.82
CA LEU A 57 2.08 1.18 -12.18
C LEU A 57 2.64 -0.16 -12.71
N GLN A 58 3.81 -0.12 -13.35
CA GLN A 58 4.51 -1.29 -13.90
C GLN A 58 5.05 -2.24 -12.83
N GLY A 59 5.41 -1.73 -11.65
CA GLY A 59 5.91 -2.55 -10.55
C GLY A 59 4.81 -3.33 -9.81
N ILE A 60 3.54 -3.00 -10.03
CA ILE A 60 2.42 -3.71 -9.42
C ILE A 60 2.10 -4.99 -10.23
N PRO A 61 1.99 -6.17 -9.62
CA PRO A 61 1.66 -7.41 -10.32
C PRO A 61 0.32 -7.37 -11.06
N ASN A 62 0.32 -7.77 -12.34
CA ASN A 62 -0.91 -7.81 -13.14
C ASN A 62 -1.96 -8.78 -12.56
N SER A 63 -1.52 -9.86 -11.94
CA SER A 63 -2.39 -10.81 -11.24
C SER A 63 -3.10 -10.21 -10.03
N TRP A 64 -2.56 -9.14 -9.44
CA TRP A 64 -3.20 -8.42 -8.33
C TRP A 64 -4.17 -7.39 -8.87
N LYS A 65 -3.77 -6.62 -9.89
CA LYS A 65 -4.65 -5.67 -10.60
C LYS A 65 -5.94 -6.33 -11.09
N SER A 66 -5.84 -7.53 -11.67
CA SER A 66 -7.01 -8.27 -12.17
C SER A 66 -7.94 -8.79 -11.07
N LYS A 67 -7.43 -8.96 -9.84
CA LYS A 67 -8.19 -9.40 -8.66
C LYS A 67 -8.73 -8.24 -7.83
N THR A 68 -8.30 -7.00 -8.08
CA THR A 68 -8.77 -5.82 -7.38
C THR A 68 -10.16 -5.43 -7.89
N HIS A 69 -11.13 -5.41 -6.97
CA HIS A 69 -12.49 -4.97 -7.29
C HIS A 69 -12.49 -3.51 -7.77
N LYS A 70 -13.20 -3.23 -8.88
CA LYS A 70 -13.28 -1.90 -9.50
C LYS A 70 -11.92 -1.29 -9.89
N TYR A 71 -10.92 -2.12 -10.20
CA TYR A 71 -9.59 -1.65 -10.60
C TYR A 71 -9.62 -0.58 -11.71
N GLN A 72 -10.42 -0.80 -12.76
CA GLN A 72 -10.51 0.14 -13.88
C GLN A 72 -11.03 1.52 -13.45
N SER A 73 -12.10 1.56 -12.64
CA SER A 73 -12.64 2.81 -12.12
C SER A 73 -11.64 3.54 -11.21
N LEU A 74 -10.90 2.79 -10.38
CA LEU A 74 -9.85 3.34 -9.53
C LEU A 74 -8.68 3.91 -10.34
N LEU A 75 -8.26 3.22 -11.40
CA LEU A 75 -7.18 3.66 -12.28
C LEU A 75 -7.54 4.96 -13.00
N GLU A 76 -8.76 5.06 -13.54
CA GLU A 76 -9.22 6.29 -14.19
C GLU A 76 -9.33 7.47 -13.20
N LEU A 77 -9.80 7.21 -11.98
CA LEU A 77 -9.82 8.22 -10.93
C LEU A 77 -8.41 8.69 -10.55
N ALA A 78 -7.46 7.76 -10.40
CA ALA A 78 -6.07 8.08 -10.09
C ALA A 78 -5.45 8.95 -11.19
N LYS A 79 -5.61 8.58 -12.46
CA LYS A 79 -5.15 9.39 -13.60
C LYS A 79 -5.74 10.80 -13.58
N LYS A 80 -7.04 10.93 -13.32
CA LYS A 80 -7.73 12.22 -13.23
C LYS A 80 -7.12 13.10 -12.13
N VAL A 81 -6.89 12.54 -10.94
CA VAL A 81 -6.26 13.25 -9.83
C VAL A 81 -4.85 13.70 -10.21
N THR A 82 -4.03 12.82 -10.79
CA THR A 82 -2.67 13.18 -11.21
C THR A 82 -2.66 14.25 -12.30
N SER A 83 -3.59 14.20 -13.27
CA SER A 83 -3.72 15.24 -14.30
C SER A 83 -4.08 16.62 -13.75
N SER A 84 -4.83 16.68 -12.64
CA SER A 84 -5.16 17.94 -11.97
C SER A 84 -3.99 18.53 -11.18
N HIS A 85 -2.96 17.75 -10.86
CA HIS A 85 -1.77 18.18 -10.13
C HIS A 85 -0.62 18.67 -11.03
N HIS A 86 -0.72 18.50 -12.34
CA HIS A 86 0.24 19.01 -13.33
C HIS A 86 -0.12 20.41 -13.87
N ALA A 87 -0.99 21.16 -13.18
CA ALA A 87 -1.34 22.55 -13.47
C ALA A 87 -0.65 23.51 -12.49
#